data_AF-A0A8T2DA66-F1
#
_entry.id   AF-A0A8T2DA66-F1
#
_cell.length_a   1.000
_cell.length_b   1.000
_cell.length_c   1.000
_cell.angle_alpha   90.00
_cell.angle_beta   90.00
_cell.angle_gamma   90.00
#
_symmetry.space_group_name_H-M   'P 1'
#
loop_
_entity.id
_entity.type
_entity.pdbx_description
1 polymer ?
#
loop_
_entity_poly.entity_id
_entity_poly.type
_entity_poly.pdbx_seq_one_letter_code
_entity_poly.pdbx_strand_id
1 'polypeptide(L)'
;MNMSRVEQQVIRYPAAKATPVGYLPDPASFNKFRVPASSKKSEQSNVKSILKRKKTDGFTNGVRDQSKIRPKLTETVKRKLSLGARILQVGGLEKIFKRLFRVSEGEKLFKMYQCYLSTTAGPIAGLLFISSKKMAFCSERSIKVDSPQGDIIRVHYKVSIPLCKIDRVDQSQNTKKPSQKYLEVVTVDGFDFWFMGFLSYQKAFNCLEKALSLSFEDNKEQ
;
A
#
# COMPACT_ATOMS: atom_id res chain seq x y z
N MET A 1 6.74 -25.76 -6.49
CA MET A 1 8.04 -25.09 -6.25
C MET A 1 8.81 -25.94 -5.24
N ASN A 2 10.06 -26.34 -5.52
CA ASN A 2 10.86 -27.08 -4.53
C ASN A 2 11.51 -26.09 -3.54
N MET A 3 10.90 -25.97 -2.37
CA MET A 3 11.36 -25.13 -1.25
C MET A 3 12.07 -26.02 -0.24
N SER A 4 13.15 -25.52 0.36
CA SER A 4 13.70 -26.10 1.59
C SER A 4 13.54 -25.08 2.70
N ARG A 5 13.09 -25.56 3.86
CA ARG A 5 13.21 -24.78 5.09
C ARG A 5 14.70 -24.57 5.34
N VAL A 6 15.09 -23.32 5.56
CA VAL A 6 16.40 -23.03 6.14
C VAL A 6 16.40 -23.69 7.51
N GLU A 7 17.44 -24.44 7.86
CA GLU A 7 17.50 -25.11 9.16
C GLU A 7 17.27 -24.10 10.29
N GLN A 8 16.13 -24.31 10.96
CA GLN A 8 15.65 -23.78 12.24
C GLN A 8 15.71 -22.26 12.47
N GLN A 9 14.66 -21.57 12.04
CA GLN A 9 14.08 -20.47 12.81
C GLN A 9 12.56 -20.42 12.59
N VAL A 10 11.85 -21.41 13.14
CA VAL A 10 10.39 -21.41 13.24
C VAL A 10 10.05 -20.67 14.54
N ILE A 11 9.49 -19.46 14.42
CA ILE A 11 9.04 -18.73 15.61
C ILE A 11 7.53 -18.88 15.69
N ARG A 12 7.10 -19.70 16.65
CA ARG A 12 5.69 -19.85 17.02
C ARG A 12 5.39 -18.87 18.14
N TYR A 13 4.29 -18.15 18.01
CA TYR A 13 3.83 -17.21 19.02
C TYR A 13 2.54 -17.72 19.68
N PRO A 14 2.39 -17.54 21.01
CA PRO A 14 1.21 -18.03 21.72
C PRO A 14 -0.03 -17.24 21.30
N ALA A 15 -1.12 -17.96 20.99
CA ALA A 15 -2.39 -17.33 20.68
C ALA A 15 -2.96 -16.58 21.90
N ALA A 16 -3.14 -15.27 21.80
CA ALA A 16 -3.92 -14.52 22.77
C ALA A 16 -5.39 -14.96 22.65
N LYS A 17 -6.02 -15.32 23.77
CA LYS A 17 -7.46 -15.64 23.81
C LYS A 17 -8.25 -14.37 23.50
N ALA A 18 -8.68 -14.20 22.26
CA ALA A 18 -9.52 -13.08 21.85
C ALA A 18 -10.80 -13.59 21.17
N THR A 19 -11.93 -12.99 21.53
CA THR A 19 -13.25 -13.19 20.93
C THR A 19 -13.22 -13.01 19.40
N PRO A 20 -14.10 -13.68 18.65
CA PRO A 20 -14.08 -13.68 17.19
C PRO A 20 -14.45 -12.30 16.65
N VAL A 21 -13.44 -11.45 16.43
CA VAL A 21 -13.59 -10.27 15.59
C VAL A 21 -13.55 -10.78 14.15
N GLY A 22 -14.73 -10.88 13.56
CA GLY A 22 -14.90 -11.31 12.17
C GLY A 22 -14.03 -10.48 11.24
N TYR A 23 -13.52 -11.13 10.19
CA TYR A 23 -12.89 -10.47 9.06
C TYR A 23 -13.95 -9.67 8.31
N LEU A 24 -14.27 -8.48 8.80
CA LEU A 24 -15.10 -7.54 8.09
C LEU A 24 -14.33 -7.16 6.82
N PRO A 25 -14.85 -7.43 5.62
CA PRO A 25 -14.32 -6.77 4.44
C PRO A 25 -14.46 -5.27 4.71
N ASP A 26 -13.32 -4.56 4.78
CA ASP A 26 -13.33 -3.10 4.85
C ASP A 26 -14.21 -2.65 3.67
N PRO A 27 -15.39 -2.01 3.90
CA PRO A 27 -16.21 -1.52 2.81
C PRO A 27 -15.28 -0.74 1.92
N ALA A 28 -15.18 -1.18 0.65
CA ALA A 28 -14.21 -0.70 -0.30
C ALA A 28 -14.01 0.77 -0.04
N SER A 29 -12.84 1.14 0.52
CA SER A 29 -12.47 2.53 0.64
C SER A 29 -12.32 2.99 -0.81
N PHE A 30 -13.43 3.41 -1.40
CA PHE A 30 -13.48 4.19 -2.60
C PHE A 30 -12.69 5.43 -2.21
N ASN A 31 -11.39 5.40 -2.50
CA ASN A 31 -10.55 6.57 -2.47
C ASN A 31 -11.01 7.46 -3.64
N LYS A 32 -12.24 7.98 -3.55
CA LYS A 32 -12.65 9.18 -4.27
C LYS A 32 -11.76 10.26 -3.70
N PHE A 33 -10.65 10.52 -4.38
CA PHE A 33 -9.86 11.72 -4.18
C PHE A 33 -10.78 12.93 -4.40
N ARG A 34 -11.47 13.39 -3.36
CA ARG A 34 -12.10 14.71 -3.33
C ARG A 34 -11.22 15.59 -2.45
N VAL A 35 -10.56 16.55 -3.09
CA VAL A 35 -9.88 17.64 -2.41
C VAL A 35 -10.93 18.75 -2.20
N PRO A 36 -11.06 19.35 -1.00
CA PRO A 36 -11.87 20.54 -0.81
C PRO A 36 -11.26 21.70 -1.60
N ALA A 37 -12.05 22.38 -2.43
CA ALA A 37 -11.62 23.61 -3.06
C ALA A 37 -11.52 24.70 -1.99
N SER A 38 -10.30 25.13 -1.61
CA SER A 38 -10.15 26.31 -0.79
C SER A 38 -10.30 27.55 -1.67
N SER A 39 -11.40 28.26 -1.46
CA SER A 39 -11.57 29.66 -1.85
C SER A 39 -10.61 30.54 -1.04
N LYS A 40 -9.64 31.20 -1.67
CA LYS A 40 -9.11 32.51 -1.21
C LYS A 40 -8.66 33.37 -2.40
N LYS A 41 -9.11 34.62 -2.34
CA LYS A 41 -8.87 35.74 -3.26
C LYS A 41 -7.41 36.21 -3.21
N SER A 42 -6.99 36.78 -4.34
CA SER A 42 -6.17 38.01 -4.51
C SER A 42 -4.89 38.17 -3.67
N GLU A 43 -3.74 38.28 -4.32
CA GLU A 43 -3.03 39.56 -4.43
C GLU A 43 -1.90 39.51 -5.47
N GLN A 44 -1.78 40.61 -6.22
CA GLN A 44 -0.84 40.83 -7.31
C GLN A 44 0.57 41.12 -6.78
N SER A 45 1.59 40.61 -7.46
CA SER A 45 2.87 41.31 -7.53
C SER A 45 3.45 41.24 -8.94
N ASN A 46 3.69 42.43 -9.49
CA ASN A 46 4.22 42.72 -10.80
C ASN A 46 5.70 42.32 -10.89
N VAL A 47 6.09 41.57 -11.93
CA VAL A 47 7.42 41.73 -12.53
C VAL A 47 7.28 41.63 -14.06
N LYS A 48 7.64 42.73 -14.72
CA LYS A 48 7.63 42.93 -16.17
C LYS A 48 8.84 42.23 -16.80
N SER A 49 8.63 41.48 -17.88
CA SER A 49 9.67 41.21 -18.87
C SER A 49 9.10 41.42 -20.27
N ILE A 50 9.66 42.42 -20.95
CA ILE A 50 9.33 42.90 -22.28
C ILE A 50 9.95 41.96 -23.32
N LEU A 51 9.15 41.41 -24.24
CA LEU A 51 9.61 41.15 -25.60
C LEU A 51 8.43 41.29 -26.58
N LYS A 52 8.56 42.27 -27.48
CA LYS A 52 7.59 42.62 -28.53
C LYS A 52 7.69 41.64 -29.71
N ARG A 53 6.55 41.24 -30.30
CA ARG A 53 6.37 41.23 -31.77
C ARG A 53 4.89 41.20 -32.22
N LYS A 54 4.49 42.37 -32.77
CA LYS A 54 3.48 42.75 -33.81
C LYS A 54 2.27 41.85 -34.18
N LYS A 55 1.09 42.52 -34.20
CA LYS A 55 -0.26 42.17 -34.72
C LYS A 55 -0.33 41.83 -36.22
N THR A 56 -1.34 41.04 -36.62
CA THR A 56 -2.43 41.43 -37.56
C THR A 56 -3.62 40.45 -37.50
N ASP A 57 -4.83 41.01 -37.65
CA ASP A 57 -6.16 40.43 -37.58
C ASP A 57 -6.54 39.47 -38.72
N GLY A 58 -7.53 38.61 -38.47
CA GLY A 58 -8.25 37.85 -39.48
C GLY A 58 -9.39 37.03 -38.88
N PHE A 59 -10.57 37.65 -38.73
CA PHE A 59 -11.83 36.98 -38.41
C PHE A 59 -12.23 35.99 -39.51
N THR A 60 -12.58 34.75 -39.16
CA THR A 60 -13.75 34.05 -39.72
C THR A 60 -14.22 32.94 -38.76
N ASN A 61 -15.54 32.86 -38.61
CA ASN A 61 -16.25 31.92 -37.75
C ASN A 61 -16.12 30.48 -38.25
N GLY A 62 -15.95 29.55 -37.31
CA GLY A 62 -15.94 28.11 -37.58
C GLY A 62 -16.33 27.33 -36.34
N VAL A 63 -17.61 27.30 -36.02
CA VAL A 63 -18.22 26.33 -35.11
C VAL A 63 -17.86 24.92 -35.61
N ARG A 64 -17.22 24.11 -34.77
CA ARG A 64 -17.48 22.67 -34.62
C ARG A 64 -16.65 22.06 -33.49
N ASP A 65 -17.37 21.38 -32.61
CA ASP A 65 -16.97 20.48 -31.54
C ASP A 65 -15.54 19.95 -31.55
N GLN A 66 -14.74 20.38 -30.58
CA GLN A 66 -13.75 19.51 -29.94
C GLN A 66 -13.68 19.85 -28.46
N SER A 67 -14.61 19.30 -27.67
CA SER A 67 -14.36 19.02 -26.26
C SER A 67 -13.30 17.91 -26.17
N LYS A 68 -12.07 18.21 -26.59
CA LYS A 68 -10.88 17.47 -26.19
C LYS A 68 -10.75 17.63 -24.68
N ILE A 69 -11.40 16.72 -23.96
CA ILE A 69 -11.15 16.46 -22.55
C ILE A 69 -9.68 16.04 -22.48
N ARG A 70 -8.80 17.03 -22.36
CA ARG A 70 -7.41 16.82 -21.96
C ARG A 70 -7.50 16.19 -20.58
N PRO A 71 -7.06 14.93 -20.39
CA PRO A 71 -6.98 14.36 -19.06
C PRO A 71 -6.13 15.34 -18.24
N LYS A 72 -6.71 15.91 -17.17
CA LYS A 72 -5.99 16.83 -16.29
C LYS A 72 -4.67 16.14 -15.96
N LEU A 73 -3.54 16.78 -16.28
CA LEU A 73 -2.19 16.23 -16.10
C LEU A 73 -2.00 15.68 -14.67
N THR A 74 -2.73 16.23 -13.70
CA THR A 74 -2.81 15.78 -12.31
C THR A 74 -3.32 14.35 -12.11
N GLU A 75 -4.19 13.82 -12.97
CA GLU A 75 -4.70 12.45 -12.89
C GLU A 75 -3.73 11.44 -13.51
N THR A 76 -3.06 11.81 -14.60
CA THR A 76 -2.06 10.97 -15.27
C THR A 76 -0.76 10.90 -14.46
N VAL A 77 -0.36 11.99 -13.79
CA VAL A 77 0.85 12.02 -12.96
C VAL A 77 0.67 11.22 -11.67
N LYS A 78 -0.53 11.22 -11.05
CA LYS A 78 -0.82 10.38 -9.86
C LYS A 78 -0.57 8.89 -10.09
N ARG A 79 -0.73 8.40 -11.31
CA ARG A 79 -0.62 6.97 -11.66
C ARG A 79 0.82 6.46 -11.76
N LYS A 80 1.83 7.35 -11.79
CA LYS A 80 3.25 6.99 -12.02
C LYS A 80 4.25 7.68 -11.09
N LEU A 81 3.79 8.26 -9.97
CA LEU A 81 4.75 8.79 -9.00
C LEU A 81 5.54 7.64 -8.37
N SER A 82 6.87 7.77 -8.41
CA SER A 82 7.76 6.88 -7.66
C SER A 82 7.37 6.88 -6.19
N LEU A 83 7.64 5.78 -5.48
CA LEU A 83 7.34 5.67 -4.06
C LEU A 83 7.91 6.87 -3.26
N GLY A 84 9.13 7.30 -3.58
CA GLY A 84 9.75 8.48 -2.97
C GLY A 84 8.93 9.77 -3.17
N ALA A 85 8.47 10.03 -4.40
CA ALA A 85 7.61 11.18 -4.68
C ALA A 85 6.25 11.09 -3.95
N ARG A 86 5.69 9.88 -3.82
CA ARG A 86 4.45 9.65 -3.06
C ARG A 86 4.64 9.95 -1.57
N ILE A 87 5.77 9.54 -0.99
CA ILE A 87 6.12 9.82 0.42
C ILE A 87 6.18 11.33 0.65
N LEU A 88 6.87 12.07 -0.22
CA LEU A 88 6.97 13.53 -0.11
C LEU A 88 5.61 14.22 -0.25
N GLN A 89 4.82 13.81 -1.26
CA GLN A 89 3.52 14.42 -1.52
C GLN A 89 2.52 14.21 -0.37
N VAL A 90 2.50 13.01 0.21
CA VAL A 90 1.57 12.67 1.30
C VAL A 90 2.11 13.15 2.66
N GLY A 91 3.40 13.50 2.72
CA GLY A 91 4.05 14.04 3.92
C GLY A 91 4.50 12.95 4.90
N GLY A 92 4.96 11.81 4.40
CA GLY A 92 5.55 10.72 5.18
C GLY A 92 4.86 9.35 5.02
N LEU A 93 5.56 8.31 5.47
CA LEU A 93 5.07 6.92 5.41
C LEU A 93 3.87 6.68 6.31
N GLU A 94 3.84 7.28 7.50
CA GLU A 94 2.70 7.11 8.43
C GLU A 94 1.40 7.66 7.85
N LYS A 95 1.44 8.80 7.17
CA LYS A 95 0.27 9.38 6.51
C LYS A 95 -0.19 8.51 5.33
N ILE A 96 0.74 7.90 4.60
CA ILE A 96 0.40 6.92 3.57
C ILE A 96 -0.30 5.71 4.22
N PHE A 97 0.26 5.17 5.28
CA PHE A 97 -0.31 4.02 5.99
C PHE A 97 -1.72 4.31 6.52
N LYS A 98 -1.92 5.43 7.21
CA LYS A 98 -3.23 5.92 7.69
C LYS A 98 -4.26 6.14 6.58
N ARG A 99 -3.80 6.42 5.36
CA ARG A 99 -4.68 6.58 4.19
C ARG A 99 -5.01 5.26 3.51
N LEU A 100 -4.12 4.27 3.60
CA LEU A 100 -4.30 2.96 2.97
C LEU A 100 -5.07 2.00 3.87
N PHE A 101 -4.90 2.10 5.18
CA PHE A 101 -5.49 1.21 6.17
C PHE A 101 -6.13 2.04 7.29
N ARG A 102 -7.19 1.49 7.89
CA ARG A 102 -7.72 2.01 9.16
C ARG A 102 -6.67 1.80 10.23
N VAL A 103 -6.30 2.84 10.98
CA VAL A 103 -5.25 2.76 12.01
C VAL A 103 -5.90 2.93 13.38
N SER A 104 -5.65 1.99 14.29
CA SER A 104 -6.22 2.03 15.65
C SER A 104 -5.50 3.09 16.49
N GLU A 105 -6.15 3.54 17.56
CA GLU A 105 -5.52 4.45 18.52
C GLU A 105 -4.23 3.83 19.10
N GLY A 106 -3.18 4.64 19.20
CA GLY A 106 -1.84 4.19 19.64
C GLY A 106 -1.07 3.32 18.63
N GLU A 107 -1.63 2.98 17.46
CA GLU A 107 -0.92 2.20 16.45
C GLU A 107 0.17 3.03 15.76
N LYS A 108 1.42 2.57 15.85
CA LYS A 108 2.60 3.22 15.26
C LYS A 108 3.15 2.38 14.11
N LEU A 109 3.45 3.01 12.98
CA LEU A 109 4.11 2.33 11.86
C LEU A 109 5.61 2.25 12.12
N PHE A 110 6.19 1.05 12.10
CA PHE A 110 7.64 0.88 12.22
C PHE A 110 8.36 1.08 10.89
N LYS A 111 7.99 0.31 9.86
CA LYS A 111 8.64 0.37 8.55
C LYS A 111 7.76 -0.15 7.43
N MET A 112 8.19 0.11 6.21
CA MET A 112 7.60 -0.38 4.98
C MET A 112 8.68 -1.04 4.12
N TYR A 113 8.33 -2.15 3.47
CA TYR A 113 9.20 -2.93 2.60
C TYR A 113 8.51 -3.24 1.27
N GLN A 114 9.25 -3.13 0.17
CA GLN A 114 8.78 -3.60 -1.14
C GLN A 114 8.93 -5.12 -1.22
N CYS A 115 7.85 -5.80 -1.64
CA CYS A 115 7.81 -7.24 -1.82
C CYS A 115 6.69 -7.64 -2.79
N TYR A 116 6.56 -8.93 -3.02
CA TYR A 116 5.47 -9.56 -3.75
C TYR A 116 4.67 -10.43 -2.81
N LEU A 117 3.35 -10.39 -2.93
CA LEU A 117 2.44 -11.36 -2.32
C LEU A 117 2.14 -12.46 -3.32
N SER A 118 2.38 -13.72 -2.96
CA SER A 118 2.00 -14.86 -3.79
C SER A 118 0.48 -15.04 -3.75
N THR A 119 -0.15 -15.16 -4.92
CA THR A 119 -1.57 -15.48 -5.06
C THR A 119 -1.75 -16.57 -6.11
N THR A 120 -2.93 -17.16 -6.19
CA THR A 120 -3.26 -18.19 -7.20
C THR A 120 -3.17 -17.67 -8.64
N ALA A 121 -3.44 -16.38 -8.86
CA ALA A 121 -3.26 -15.71 -10.14
C ALA A 121 -1.81 -15.25 -10.41
N GLY A 122 -0.89 -15.55 -9.49
CA GLY A 122 0.52 -15.19 -9.56
C GLY A 122 0.95 -14.12 -8.54
N PRO A 123 2.24 -13.75 -8.52
CA PRO A 123 2.78 -12.79 -7.56
C PRO A 123 2.30 -11.35 -7.84
N ILE A 124 1.80 -10.67 -6.82
CA ILE A 124 1.35 -9.28 -6.88
C ILE A 124 2.40 -8.39 -6.23
N ALA A 125 2.96 -7.44 -6.99
CA ALA A 125 3.90 -6.45 -6.46
C ALA A 125 3.21 -5.45 -5.52
N GLY A 126 3.81 -5.18 -4.37
CA GLY A 126 3.22 -4.31 -3.37
C GLY A 126 4.17 -3.83 -2.28
N LEU A 127 3.57 -3.13 -1.33
CA LEU A 127 4.23 -2.58 -0.15
C LEU A 127 3.70 -3.31 1.08
N LEU A 128 4.61 -3.86 1.87
CA LEU A 128 4.35 -4.45 3.18
C LEU A 128 4.66 -3.42 4.26
N PHE A 129 3.66 -3.06 5.04
CA PHE A 129 3.74 -2.17 6.18
C PHE A 129 3.74 -3.02 7.46
N ILE A 130 4.65 -2.72 8.39
CA ILE A 130 4.72 -3.35 9.70
C ILE A 130 4.48 -2.27 10.74
N SER A 131 3.41 -2.39 11.50
CA SER A 131 3.05 -1.50 12.60
C SER A 131 3.15 -2.24 13.94
N SER A 132 2.94 -1.51 15.05
CA SER A 132 2.87 -2.10 16.38
C SER A 132 1.67 -3.03 16.61
N LYS A 133 0.65 -3.00 15.73
CA LYS A 133 -0.57 -3.81 15.89
C LYS A 133 -0.84 -4.78 14.75
N LYS A 134 -0.27 -4.55 13.56
CA LYS A 134 -0.52 -5.40 12.39
C LYS A 134 0.59 -5.35 11.35
N MET A 135 0.60 -6.39 10.52
CA MET A 135 1.27 -6.37 9.23
C MET A 135 0.23 -6.17 8.13
N ALA A 136 0.46 -5.25 7.22
CA ALA A 136 -0.51 -4.91 6.16
C ALA A 136 0.16 -4.78 4.80
N PHE A 137 -0.42 -5.40 3.78
CA PHE A 137 0.07 -5.37 2.40
C PHE A 137 -0.88 -4.60 1.50
N CYS A 138 -0.35 -3.76 0.61
CA CYS A 138 -1.11 -3.10 -0.44
C CYS A 138 -0.39 -3.24 -1.78
N SER A 139 -1.09 -3.72 -2.80
CA SER A 139 -0.61 -3.75 -4.18
C SER A 139 -0.24 -2.35 -4.68
N GLU A 140 0.85 -2.25 -5.44
CA GLU A 140 1.27 -0.98 -6.05
C GLU A 140 0.33 -0.57 -7.19
N ARG A 141 -0.19 -1.55 -7.93
CA ARG A 141 -1.12 -1.33 -9.04
C ARG A 141 -2.53 -1.74 -8.64
N SER A 142 -3.52 -0.97 -9.08
CA SER A 142 -4.92 -1.35 -8.97
C SER A 142 -5.25 -2.47 -9.95
N ILE A 143 -5.93 -3.50 -9.47
CA ILE A 143 -6.51 -4.59 -10.28
C ILE A 143 -7.92 -4.20 -10.73
N LYS A 144 -8.34 -4.73 -11.88
CA LYS A 144 -9.72 -4.60 -12.37
C LYS A 144 -10.56 -5.67 -11.68
N VAL A 145 -11.70 -5.26 -11.14
CA VAL A 145 -12.68 -6.15 -10.50
C VAL A 145 -14.05 -5.75 -11.01
N ASP A 146 -14.89 -6.73 -11.28
CA ASP A 146 -16.26 -6.50 -11.70
C ASP A 146 -17.11 -6.10 -10.50
N SER A 147 -17.81 -4.98 -10.64
CA SER A 147 -18.80 -4.52 -9.68
C SER A 147 -20.05 -5.40 -9.76
N PRO A 148 -20.78 -5.62 -8.66
CA PRO A 148 -22.10 -6.25 -8.69
C PRO A 148 -23.09 -5.58 -9.66
N GLN A 149 -22.89 -4.29 -9.97
CA GLN A 149 -23.68 -3.51 -10.92
C GLN A 149 -23.23 -3.67 -12.39
N GLY A 150 -22.22 -4.50 -12.68
CA GLY A 150 -21.71 -4.75 -14.04
C GLY A 150 -20.60 -3.79 -14.51
N ASP A 151 -20.25 -2.78 -13.71
CA ASP A 151 -19.15 -1.86 -14.01
C ASP A 151 -17.79 -2.45 -13.63
N ILE A 152 -16.76 -2.24 -14.47
CA ILE A 152 -15.38 -2.59 -14.11
C ILE A 152 -14.81 -1.50 -13.19
N ILE A 153 -14.57 -1.84 -11.92
CA ILE A 153 -13.92 -0.96 -10.95
C ILE A 153 -12.43 -1.30 -10.80
N ARG A 154 -11.62 -0.30 -10.44
CA ARG A 154 -10.18 -0.48 -10.17
C ARG A 154 -9.92 -0.37 -8.68
N VAL A 155 -9.50 -1.47 -8.06
CA VAL A 155 -9.24 -1.55 -6.61
C VAL A 155 -7.82 -2.01 -6.36
N HIS A 156 -7.23 -1.59 -5.25
CA HIS A 156 -5.95 -2.15 -4.80
C HIS A 156 -6.22 -3.42 -4.01
N TYR A 157 -5.54 -4.51 -4.36
CA TYR A 157 -5.47 -5.69 -3.51
C TYR A 157 -4.81 -5.31 -2.19
N LYS A 158 -5.46 -5.64 -1.08
CA LYS A 158 -5.03 -5.31 0.29
C LYS A 158 -5.18 -6.52 1.20
N VAL A 159 -4.22 -6.68 2.11
CA VAL A 159 -4.26 -7.66 3.20
C VAL A 159 -3.90 -6.93 4.49
N SER A 160 -4.59 -7.23 5.59
CA SER A 160 -4.29 -6.67 6.91
C SER A 160 -4.38 -7.79 7.95
N ILE A 161 -3.25 -8.14 8.55
CA ILE A 161 -3.10 -9.25 9.49
C ILE A 161 -2.73 -8.67 10.85
N PRO A 162 -3.64 -8.68 11.84
CA PRO A 162 -3.30 -8.31 13.21
C PRO A 162 -2.17 -9.18 13.75
N LEU A 163 -1.21 -8.59 14.48
CA LEU A 163 -0.08 -9.35 15.02
C LEU A 163 -0.54 -10.43 16.01
N CYS A 164 -1.57 -10.14 16.81
CA CYS A 164 -2.17 -11.11 17.72
C CYS A 164 -2.83 -12.32 17.03
N LYS A 165 -3.07 -12.24 15.71
CA LYS A 165 -3.60 -13.36 14.90
C LYS A 165 -2.52 -14.15 14.18
N ILE A 166 -1.25 -13.80 14.33
CA ILE A 166 -0.14 -14.54 13.71
C ILE A 166 0.24 -15.69 14.64
N ASP A 167 0.06 -16.93 14.15
CA ASP A 167 0.46 -18.17 14.86
C ASP A 167 1.97 -18.39 14.70
N ARG A 168 2.47 -18.29 13.48
CA ARG A 168 3.88 -18.50 13.18
C ARG A 168 4.35 -17.69 11.98
N VAL A 169 5.64 -17.40 11.99
CA VAL A 169 6.35 -16.81 10.86
C VAL A 169 7.53 -17.71 10.51
N ASP A 170 7.56 -18.17 9.27
CA ASP A 170 8.54 -19.11 8.76
C ASP A 170 9.38 -18.49 7.64
N GLN A 171 10.69 -18.70 7.72
CA GLN A 171 11.63 -18.34 6.67
C GLN A 171 11.87 -19.54 5.76
N SER A 172 11.77 -19.33 4.46
CA SER A 172 12.02 -20.36 3.45
C SER A 172 12.89 -19.84 2.32
N GLN A 173 13.64 -20.72 1.67
CA GLN A 173 14.45 -20.37 0.52
C GLN A 173 14.27 -21.38 -0.60
N ASN A 174 14.46 -20.91 -1.84
CA ASN A 174 14.42 -21.80 -2.99
C ASN A 174 15.69 -22.67 -3.01
N THR A 175 15.51 -23.99 -3.02
CA THR A 175 16.61 -24.98 -3.07
C THR A 175 17.55 -24.76 -4.26
N LYS A 176 17.00 -24.37 -5.41
CA LYS A 176 17.75 -24.15 -6.65
C LYS A 176 18.29 -22.73 -6.76
N LYS A 177 17.69 -21.78 -6.05
CA LYS A 177 18.04 -20.35 -6.10
C LYS A 177 18.03 -19.75 -4.69
N PRO A 178 19.08 -19.93 -3.89
CA PRO A 178 19.12 -19.48 -2.50
C PRO A 178 18.92 -17.96 -2.30
N SER A 179 19.16 -17.16 -3.34
CA SER A 179 18.85 -15.72 -3.34
C SER A 179 17.34 -15.42 -3.28
N GLN A 180 16.49 -16.37 -3.65
CA GLN A 180 15.04 -16.27 -3.52
C GLN A 180 14.63 -16.72 -2.13
N LYS A 181 14.36 -15.73 -1.29
CA LYS A 181 13.84 -15.91 0.07
C LYS A 181 12.35 -15.63 0.13
N TYR A 182 11.67 -16.39 0.97
CA TYR A 182 10.24 -16.39 1.16
C TYR A 182 9.95 -16.23 2.65
N LEU A 183 8.89 -15.49 2.93
CA LEU A 183 8.34 -15.29 4.25
C LEU A 183 6.93 -15.86 4.25
N GLU A 184 6.73 -16.95 4.98
CA GLU A 184 5.43 -17.55 5.21
C GLU A 184 4.90 -17.01 6.55
N VAL A 185 3.69 -16.46 6.52
CA VAL A 185 2.99 -16.00 7.72
C VAL A 185 1.72 -16.81 7.84
N VAL A 186 1.61 -17.60 8.91
CA VAL A 186 0.43 -18.41 9.18
C VAL A 186 -0.34 -17.80 10.32
N THR A 187 -1.64 -17.67 10.12
CA THR A 187 -2.57 -17.11 11.10
C THR A 187 -3.18 -18.21 11.97
N VAL A 188 -3.64 -17.83 13.16
CA VAL A 188 -4.36 -18.73 14.08
C VAL A 188 -5.62 -19.36 13.46
N ASP A 189 -6.21 -18.67 12.49
CA ASP A 189 -7.40 -19.11 11.75
C ASP A 189 -7.05 -20.08 10.58
N GLY A 190 -5.78 -20.47 10.44
CA GLY A 190 -5.31 -21.47 9.47
C GLY A 190 -4.96 -20.93 8.08
N PHE A 191 -5.08 -19.61 7.85
CA PHE A 191 -4.64 -19.00 6.58
C PHE A 191 -3.13 -18.80 6.55
N ASP A 192 -2.51 -19.08 5.41
CA ASP A 192 -1.11 -18.83 5.11
C ASP A 192 -0.92 -17.72 4.06
N PHE A 193 0.05 -16.83 4.31
CA PHE A 193 0.39 -15.73 3.43
C PHE A 193 1.87 -15.80 3.06
N TRP A 194 2.14 -15.90 1.76
CA TRP A 194 3.49 -16.03 1.23
C TRP A 194 3.98 -14.72 0.62
N PHE A 195 4.99 -14.12 1.25
CA PHE A 195 5.67 -12.94 0.74
C PHE A 195 7.03 -13.33 0.17
N MET A 196 7.41 -12.70 -0.95
CA MET A 196 8.65 -13.02 -1.65
C MET A 196 9.22 -11.79 -2.36
N GLY A 197 10.43 -11.92 -2.92
CA GLY A 197 11.03 -10.87 -3.74
C GLY A 197 11.24 -9.55 -2.99
N PHE A 198 11.58 -9.64 -1.70
CA PHE A 198 11.87 -8.48 -0.87
C PHE A 198 13.12 -7.76 -1.35
N LEU A 199 13.06 -6.43 -1.47
CA LEU A 199 14.25 -5.61 -1.72
C LEU A 199 15.22 -5.65 -0.52
N SER A 200 14.72 -5.88 0.68
CA SER A 200 15.53 -5.99 1.91
C SER A 200 14.93 -7.03 2.85
N TYR A 201 15.05 -8.30 2.49
CA TYR A 201 14.45 -9.43 3.22
C TYR A 201 14.81 -9.45 4.70
N GLN A 202 16.11 -9.41 5.05
CA GLN A 202 16.56 -9.51 6.44
C GLN A 202 16.01 -8.37 7.31
N LYS A 203 15.98 -7.15 6.76
CA LYS A 203 15.43 -5.99 7.47
C LYS A 203 13.93 -6.14 7.71
N ALA A 204 13.20 -6.65 6.72
CA ALA A 204 11.77 -6.92 6.84
C ALA A 204 11.48 -7.98 7.91
N PHE A 205 12.19 -9.11 7.87
CA PHE A 205 12.03 -10.19 8.84
C PHE A 205 12.35 -9.73 10.26
N ASN A 206 13.52 -9.13 10.49
CA ASN A 206 13.92 -8.64 11.82
C ASN A 206 12.94 -7.56 12.35
N CYS A 207 12.33 -6.76 11.47
CA CYS A 207 11.33 -5.78 11.85
C CYS A 207 10.01 -6.44 12.25
N LEU A 208 9.59 -7.49 11.55
CA LEU A 208 8.39 -8.26 11.88
C LEU A 208 8.56 -9.01 13.20
N GLU A 209 9.69 -9.67 13.38
CA GLU A 209 10.03 -10.39 14.61
C GLU A 209 10.00 -9.45 15.82
N LYS A 210 10.65 -8.27 15.72
CA LYS A 210 10.58 -7.25 16.77
C LYS A 210 9.16 -6.77 17.06
N ALA A 211 8.37 -6.54 16.01
CA ALA A 211 6.99 -6.10 16.17
C ALA A 211 6.15 -7.16 16.89
N LEU A 212 6.33 -8.43 16.55
CA LEU A 212 5.68 -9.56 17.20
C LEU A 212 6.09 -9.64 18.67
N SER A 213 7.39 -9.67 18.97
CA SER A 213 7.88 -9.73 20.36
C SER A 213 7.33 -8.59 21.22
N LEU A 214 7.32 -7.36 20.71
CA LEU A 214 6.72 -6.22 21.43
C LEU A 214 5.22 -6.39 21.65
N SER A 215 4.50 -6.88 20.65
CA SER A 215 3.05 -7.07 20.77
C SER A 215 2.66 -8.13 21.79
N PHE A 216 3.52 -9.13 22.07
CA PHE A 216 3.23 -10.16 23.08
C PHE A 216 3.53 -9.72 24.51
N GLU A 217 4.46 -8.80 24.72
CA GLU A 217 4.71 -8.23 26.05
C GLU A 217 3.56 -7.30 26.48
N ASP A 218 3.04 -6.47 25.55
CA ASP A 218 1.88 -5.60 25.83
C ASP A 218 0.61 -6.39 26.23
N ASN A 219 0.48 -7.65 25.82
CA ASN A 219 -0.67 -8.51 26.14
C ASN A 219 -0.54 -9.26 27.48
N LYS A 220 0.64 -9.24 28.13
CA LYS A 220 0.85 -9.89 29.46
C LYS A 220 0.58 -8.94 30.63
N GLU A 221 0.57 -7.63 30.39
CA GLU A 221 0.36 -6.60 31.42
C GLU A 221 -1.10 -6.11 31.53
N GLN A 222 -2.04 -6.77 30.84
CA GLN A 222 -3.49 -6.52 30.91
C GLN A 222 -4.24 -7.74 31.45
#